data_AF-A0A1F9WFH6-F1
#
_entry.id   AF-A0A1F9WFH6-F1
#
_cell.length_a   1.000
_cell.length_b   1.000
_cell.length_c   1.000
_cell.angle_alpha   90.00
_cell.angle_beta   90.00
_cell.angle_gamma   90.00
#
_symmetry.space_group_name_H-M   'P 1'
#
loop_
_entity.id
_entity.type
_entity.pdbx_description
1 polymer ?
#
loop_
_entity_poly.entity_id
_entity_poly.type
_entity_poly.pdbx_seq_one_letter_code
_entity_poly.pdbx_strand_id
1 'polypeptide(L)'
;MEKLELFAKGCLGTCWYGKYHYMEPWAGCGHDCPYCYARLRSPVTDALTALKTDFPRPRPLYPEEELLRKIAETANTGEISILKLCRYTDIFTPEFVQNGLALKVLKTLVASKVGRIIITTKGLPDKTIINLITSNPKKFSYSAAVRPVNAVVFEKELAPLRARLEAAAEINKAGVLTTVHLDPFVAGFDDAEEPLGRLLGTLKELGLNRAMFSYLLLCENMLGSISRVLTPELTAAIKANYDLATDRQYLPKQEETVYWSVKPEIKRASVEKTAAMLGKLGFEFVLCGLKNIPGLDTTKFKGVTLCNGKFYA
;
A
#
# COMPACT_ATOMS: atom_id res chain seq x y z
N MET A 1 20.92 13.71 2.29
CA MET A 1 19.98 12.87 1.50
C MET A 1 19.52 11.71 2.36
N GLU A 2 18.22 11.43 2.37
CA GLU A 2 17.64 10.25 3.03
C GLU A 2 18.19 8.98 2.34
N LYS A 3 18.54 7.94 3.11
CA LYS A 3 19.00 6.65 2.58
C LYS A 3 17.93 5.58 2.80
N LEU A 4 17.92 4.56 1.94
CA LEU A 4 17.11 3.37 2.16
C LEU A 4 17.75 2.54 3.27
N GLU A 5 17.21 2.67 4.48
CA GLU A 5 17.68 1.96 5.67
C GLU A 5 16.82 0.74 5.97
N LEU A 6 17.44 -0.30 6.54
CA LEU A 6 16.73 -1.50 6.97
C LEU A 6 15.65 -1.18 8.01
N PHE A 7 15.94 -0.30 8.97
CA PHE A 7 14.95 0.25 9.90
C PHE A 7 15.02 1.76 9.89
N ALA A 8 13.86 2.42 9.90
CA ALA A 8 13.77 3.87 10.00
C ALA A 8 12.63 4.28 10.92
N LYS A 9 12.87 5.31 11.75
CA LYS A 9 11.87 5.86 12.67
C LYS A 9 11.02 6.94 12.00
N GLY A 10 9.72 6.95 12.30
CA GLY A 10 8.85 8.09 12.03
C GLY A 10 8.26 8.13 10.62
N CYS A 11 7.57 9.23 10.31
CA CYS A 11 6.84 9.39 9.06
C CYS A 11 7.78 9.76 7.90
N LEU A 12 8.14 8.76 7.11
CA LEU A 12 9.00 8.91 5.93
C LEU A 12 8.34 8.25 4.69
N GLY A 13 7.00 8.20 4.62
CA GLY A 13 6.27 7.50 3.55
C GLY A 13 4.78 7.84 3.47
N THR A 14 3.99 7.01 2.78
CA THR A 14 2.56 7.22 2.47
C THR A 14 1.59 7.20 3.67
N CYS A 15 2.09 7.15 4.90
CA CYS A 15 1.27 7.13 6.11
C CYS A 15 1.89 8.04 7.19
N TRP A 16 1.07 8.93 7.76
CA TRP A 16 1.53 10.12 8.50
C TRP A 16 2.03 9.86 9.93
N TYR A 17 1.88 8.64 10.44
CA TYR A 17 1.98 8.44 11.87
C TYR A 17 3.44 8.19 12.26
N GLY A 18 4.07 9.26 12.73
CA GLY A 18 5.42 9.25 13.32
C GLY A 18 5.58 8.37 14.58
N LYS A 19 4.60 7.52 14.87
CA LYS A 19 4.58 6.54 15.97
C LYS A 19 5.13 5.18 15.55
N TYR A 20 5.30 4.93 14.25
CA TYR A 20 5.78 3.65 13.75
C TYR A 20 7.27 3.68 13.44
N HIS A 21 7.88 2.51 13.54
CA HIS A 21 9.09 2.21 12.80
C HIS A 21 8.70 1.56 11.48
N TYR A 22 9.57 1.69 10.51
CA TYR A 22 9.44 1.05 9.21
C TYR A 22 10.63 0.15 8.96
N MET A 23 10.40 -0.94 8.21
CA MET A 23 11.47 -1.84 7.79
C MET A 23 11.43 -2.11 6.30
N GLU A 24 12.58 -1.99 5.65
CA GLU A 24 12.78 -2.29 4.22
C GLU A 24 13.83 -3.41 4.11
N PRO A 25 13.43 -4.68 3.94
CA PRO A 25 14.39 -5.78 3.84
C PRO A 25 15.14 -5.84 2.49
N TRP A 26 14.61 -5.16 1.47
CA TRP A 26 15.15 -5.13 0.11
C TRP A 26 14.82 -3.82 -0.62
N ALA A 27 15.55 -3.56 -1.70
CA ALA A 27 15.27 -2.48 -2.65
C ALA A 27 14.61 -3.03 -3.93
N GLY A 28 13.66 -2.28 -4.49
CA GLY A 28 12.88 -2.70 -5.66
C GLY A 28 11.67 -3.56 -5.30
N CYS A 29 10.79 -3.82 -6.28
CA CYS A 29 9.60 -4.64 -6.11
C CYS A 29 9.20 -5.30 -7.45
N GLY A 30 9.05 -6.62 -7.43
CA GLY A 30 8.69 -7.42 -8.61
C GLY A 30 7.23 -7.28 -9.08
N HIS A 31 6.40 -6.49 -8.40
CA HIS A 31 5.03 -6.19 -8.85
C HIS A 31 4.97 -5.19 -10.02
N ASP A 32 6.07 -4.51 -10.30
CA ASP A 32 6.29 -3.59 -11.43
C ASP A 32 5.13 -2.64 -11.76
N CYS A 33 4.41 -2.15 -10.74
CA CYS A 33 3.25 -1.30 -10.98
C CYS A 33 3.66 0.02 -11.68
N PRO A 34 2.95 0.45 -12.75
CA PRO A 34 3.31 1.64 -13.53
C PRO A 34 3.12 2.94 -12.74
N TYR A 35 2.26 2.92 -11.72
CA TYR A 35 1.95 4.04 -10.84
C TYR A 35 2.85 4.08 -9.57
N CYS A 36 3.83 3.19 -9.45
CA CYS A 36 4.57 3.02 -8.19
C CYS A 36 5.44 4.23 -7.88
N TYR A 37 5.09 4.96 -6.83
CA TYR A 37 5.85 6.13 -6.39
C TYR A 37 7.26 5.78 -5.91
N ALA A 38 7.46 4.58 -5.35
CA ALA A 38 8.75 4.16 -4.81
C ALA A 38 9.85 4.13 -5.88
N ARG A 39 9.49 3.89 -7.15
CA ARG A 39 10.45 3.89 -8.28
C ARG A 39 11.10 5.27 -8.49
N LEU A 40 10.44 6.33 -8.04
CA LEU A 40 10.88 7.71 -8.24
C LEU A 40 11.60 8.29 -7.01
N ARG A 41 11.77 7.51 -5.94
CA ARG A 41 12.34 7.98 -4.68
C ARG A 41 13.86 7.86 -4.73
N SER A 42 14.57 8.94 -4.42
CA SER A 42 16.03 8.94 -4.41
C SER A 42 16.63 7.87 -3.48
N PRO A 43 16.11 7.60 -2.26
CA PRO A 43 16.58 6.49 -1.44
C PRO A 43 16.54 5.13 -2.16
N VAL A 44 15.52 4.92 -3.00
CA VAL A 44 15.31 3.66 -3.73
C VAL A 44 16.21 3.61 -4.95
N THR A 45 16.26 4.67 -5.77
CA THR A 45 17.11 4.69 -6.98
C THR A 45 18.59 4.57 -6.63
N ASP A 46 19.03 5.20 -5.55
CA ASP A 46 20.41 5.11 -5.06
C ASP A 46 20.73 3.69 -4.59
N ALA A 47 19.81 3.06 -3.84
CA ALA A 47 19.98 1.68 -3.39
C ALA A 47 20.01 0.70 -4.57
N LEU A 48 19.14 0.87 -5.56
CA LEU A 48 19.13 0.05 -6.78
C LEU A 48 20.44 0.18 -7.57
N THR A 49 20.96 1.40 -7.68
CA THR A 49 22.26 1.68 -8.33
C THR A 49 23.40 0.99 -7.59
N ALA A 50 23.45 1.11 -6.25
CA ALA A 50 24.45 0.46 -5.42
C ALA A 50 24.40 -1.07 -5.50
N LEU A 51 23.19 -1.63 -5.57
CA LEU A 51 22.93 -3.06 -5.71
C LEU A 51 23.06 -3.57 -7.15
N LYS A 52 23.33 -2.67 -8.12
CA LYS A 52 23.44 -2.98 -9.55
C LYS A 52 22.24 -3.76 -10.08
N THR A 53 21.04 -3.29 -9.73
CA THR A 53 19.78 -3.91 -10.14
C THR A 53 18.76 -2.86 -10.59
N ASP A 54 17.65 -3.33 -11.16
CA ASP A 54 16.53 -2.48 -11.56
C ASP A 54 15.33 -2.67 -10.64
N PHE A 55 14.42 -1.71 -10.62
CA PHE A 55 13.24 -1.74 -9.74
C PHE A 55 12.43 -3.05 -9.80
N PRO A 56 12.14 -3.65 -10.98
CA PRO A 56 11.38 -4.91 -11.06
C PRO A 56 12.18 -6.15 -10.64
N ARG A 57 13.50 -6.01 -10.41
CA ARG A 57 14.42 -7.08 -10.02
C ARG A 57 14.91 -6.80 -8.60
N PRO A 58 14.05 -7.01 -7.60
CA PRO A 58 14.32 -6.61 -6.23
C PRO A 58 15.55 -7.35 -5.68
N ARG A 59 16.31 -6.71 -4.79
CA ARG A 59 17.48 -7.32 -4.13
C ARG A 59 17.48 -7.04 -2.62
N PRO A 60 17.79 -8.05 -1.78
CA PRO A 60 18.04 -7.84 -0.35
C PRO A 60 19.06 -6.72 -0.11
N LEU A 61 18.86 -5.91 0.93
CA LEU A 61 19.82 -4.86 1.28
C LEU A 61 21.17 -5.42 1.79
N TYR A 62 21.14 -6.65 2.30
CA TYR A 62 22.29 -7.39 2.81
C TYR A 62 22.19 -8.85 2.36
N PRO A 63 23.31 -9.61 2.35
CA PRO A 63 23.27 -11.06 2.28
C PRO A 63 22.31 -11.65 3.31
N GLU A 64 21.64 -12.76 2.98
CA GLU A 64 20.52 -13.28 3.77
C GLU A 64 20.84 -13.45 5.26
N GLU A 65 21.96 -14.09 5.60
CA GLU A 65 22.35 -14.32 7.00
C GLU A 65 22.56 -12.99 7.76
N GLU A 66 23.23 -12.03 7.13
CA GLU A 66 23.45 -10.71 7.69
C GLU A 66 22.15 -9.94 7.85
N LEU A 67 21.26 -10.01 6.85
CA LEU A 67 19.94 -9.40 6.88
C LEU A 67 19.13 -9.91 8.08
N LEU A 68 19.02 -11.23 8.22
CA LEU A 68 18.26 -11.86 9.30
C LEU A 68 18.86 -11.55 10.67
N ARG A 69 20.20 -11.56 10.79
CA ARG A 69 20.89 -11.16 12.02
C ARG A 69 20.58 -9.71 12.41
N LYS A 70 20.73 -8.75 11.48
CA LYS A 70 20.44 -7.33 11.72
C LYS A 70 18.98 -7.09 12.09
N ILE A 71 18.05 -7.80 11.43
CA ILE A 71 16.62 -7.77 11.79
C ILE A 71 16.43 -8.27 13.22
N ALA A 72 17.00 -9.41 13.57
CA ALA A 72 16.88 -9.97 14.91
C ALA A 72 17.45 -9.05 15.99
N GLU A 73 18.66 -8.52 15.79
CA GLU A 73 19.33 -7.60 16.74
C GLU A 73 18.48 -6.34 16.97
N THR A 74 18.08 -5.67 15.88
CA THR A 74 17.35 -4.40 15.95
C THR A 74 15.93 -4.59 16.49
N ALA A 75 15.22 -5.64 16.07
CA ALA A 75 13.87 -5.91 16.53
C ALA A 75 13.80 -6.36 18.01
N ASN A 76 14.93 -6.77 18.60
CA ASN A 76 15.03 -7.20 20.00
C ASN A 76 15.56 -6.14 20.97
N THR A 77 15.90 -4.94 20.50
CA THR A 77 16.29 -3.81 21.38
C THR A 77 15.17 -3.44 22.36
N GLY A 78 13.91 -3.64 21.97
CA GLY A 78 12.73 -3.22 22.72
C GLY A 78 12.26 -1.80 22.39
N GLU A 79 12.95 -1.10 21.49
CA GLU A 79 12.60 0.27 21.08
C GLU A 79 11.46 0.32 20.04
N ILE A 80 11.20 -0.80 19.37
CA ILE A 80 10.21 -0.90 18.29
C ILE A 80 8.93 -1.54 18.82
N SER A 81 7.93 -0.73 19.17
CA SER A 81 6.61 -1.23 19.58
C SER A 81 5.73 -1.63 18.40
N ILE A 82 5.68 -0.80 17.36
CA ILE A 82 4.90 -1.01 16.14
C ILE A 82 5.82 -0.87 14.94
N LEU A 83 5.85 -1.92 14.12
CA LEU A 83 6.67 -2.00 12.92
C LEU A 83 5.77 -2.13 11.68
N LYS A 84 5.86 -1.18 10.75
CA LYS A 84 5.22 -1.29 9.44
C LYS A 84 6.22 -1.76 8.39
N LEU A 85 5.90 -2.87 7.72
CA LEU A 85 6.78 -3.43 6.72
C LEU A 85 6.61 -2.69 5.40
N CYS A 86 7.73 -2.48 4.72
CA CYS A 86 7.83 -2.13 3.31
C CYS A 86 7.05 -0.87 2.90
N ARG A 87 7.65 0.31 3.02
CA ARG A 87 7.09 1.55 2.46
C ARG A 87 7.37 1.64 0.96
N TYR A 88 8.54 1.18 0.53
CA TYR A 88 9.00 1.36 -0.84
C TYR A 88 8.92 0.08 -1.67
N THR A 89 8.62 -1.04 -1.03
CA THR A 89 8.51 -2.35 -1.64
C THR A 89 7.29 -3.10 -1.10
N ASP A 90 7.23 -4.40 -1.29
CA ASP A 90 6.21 -5.30 -0.78
C ASP A 90 6.86 -6.51 -0.11
N ILE A 91 6.43 -6.87 1.10
CA ILE A 91 6.96 -8.03 1.83
C ILE A 91 6.65 -9.35 1.10
N PHE A 92 5.59 -9.39 0.30
CA PHE A 92 5.17 -10.52 -0.53
C PHE A 92 5.52 -10.33 -2.00
N THR A 93 6.68 -9.73 -2.24
CA THR A 93 7.30 -9.73 -3.57
C THR A 93 7.52 -11.19 -4.03
N PRO A 94 7.09 -11.59 -5.24
CA PRO A 94 6.96 -13.00 -5.61
C PRO A 94 8.23 -13.84 -5.42
N GLU A 95 9.39 -13.32 -5.84
CA GLU A 95 10.69 -14.00 -5.70
C GLU A 95 11.00 -14.36 -4.24
N PHE A 96 10.73 -13.46 -3.30
CA PHE A 96 11.04 -13.66 -1.88
C PHE A 96 10.00 -14.51 -1.13
N VAL A 97 8.79 -14.62 -1.67
CA VAL A 97 7.83 -15.63 -1.23
C VAL A 97 8.31 -17.01 -1.70
N GLN A 98 8.65 -17.14 -2.99
CA GLN A 98 9.05 -18.41 -3.61
C GLN A 98 10.33 -18.99 -3.01
N ASN A 99 11.34 -18.16 -2.73
CA ASN A 99 12.60 -18.62 -2.13
C ASN A 99 12.58 -18.71 -0.59
N GLY A 100 11.45 -18.34 0.04
CA GLY A 100 11.24 -18.42 1.49
C GLY A 100 11.88 -17.29 2.31
N LEU A 101 12.52 -16.30 1.70
CA LEU A 101 13.11 -15.17 2.42
C LEU A 101 12.06 -14.36 3.18
N ALA A 102 10.90 -14.10 2.58
CA ALA A 102 9.79 -13.39 3.23
C ALA A 102 9.33 -14.12 4.50
N LEU A 103 9.23 -15.46 4.43
CA LEU A 103 8.89 -16.29 5.58
C LEU A 103 9.95 -16.22 6.69
N LYS A 104 11.25 -16.27 6.33
CA LYS A 104 12.36 -16.17 7.29
C LYS A 104 12.33 -14.81 8.01
N VAL A 105 12.16 -13.72 7.27
CA VAL A 105 12.01 -12.36 7.84
C VAL A 105 10.84 -12.30 8.81
N LEU A 106 9.66 -12.80 8.42
CA LEU A 106 8.47 -12.78 9.28
C LEU A 106 8.65 -13.65 10.54
N LYS A 107 9.28 -14.83 10.43
CA LYS A 107 9.60 -15.68 11.60
C LYS A 107 10.52 -14.96 12.58
N THR A 108 11.56 -14.28 12.09
CA THR A 108 12.47 -13.48 12.92
C THR A 108 11.70 -12.37 13.66
N LEU A 109 10.80 -11.68 12.98
CA LEU A 109 9.98 -10.63 13.60
C LEU A 109 8.97 -11.17 14.61
N VAL A 110 8.34 -12.32 14.34
CA VAL A 110 7.41 -12.98 15.28
C VAL A 110 8.13 -13.34 16.58
N ALA A 111 9.35 -13.87 16.49
CA ALA A 111 10.19 -14.22 17.64
C ALA A 111 10.78 -13.01 18.39
N SER A 112 10.67 -11.80 17.82
CA SER A 112 11.25 -10.59 18.40
C SER A 112 10.33 -9.90 19.42
N LYS A 113 10.88 -8.88 20.11
CA LYS A 113 10.13 -8.01 21.03
C LYS A 113 9.15 -7.04 20.37
N VAL A 114 9.09 -6.96 19.04
CA VAL A 114 8.15 -6.07 18.32
C VAL A 114 6.71 -6.37 18.73
N GLY A 115 5.96 -5.38 19.21
CA GLY A 115 4.59 -5.59 19.71
C GLY A 115 3.58 -5.89 18.60
N ARG A 116 3.61 -5.10 17.52
CA ARG A 116 2.71 -5.23 16.36
C ARG A 116 3.46 -5.05 15.06
N ILE A 117 3.18 -5.91 14.08
CA ILE A 117 3.72 -5.90 12.72
C ILE A 117 2.57 -5.57 11.76
N ILE A 118 2.68 -4.47 11.04
CA ILE A 118 1.70 -4.02 10.05
C ILE A 118 2.19 -4.40 8.67
N ILE A 119 1.41 -5.18 7.95
CA ILE A 119 1.64 -5.57 6.56
C ILE A 119 0.65 -4.79 5.69
N THR A 120 1.15 -4.07 4.70
CA THR A 120 0.34 -3.52 3.61
C THR A 120 0.90 -4.05 2.31
N THR A 121 0.09 -4.77 1.54
CA THR A 121 0.63 -5.60 0.45
C THR A 121 -0.34 -5.68 -0.74
N LYS A 122 0.24 -5.74 -1.93
CA LYS A 122 -0.41 -6.14 -3.19
C LYS A 122 -0.07 -7.57 -3.58
N GLY A 123 0.88 -8.21 -2.89
CA GLY A 123 1.32 -9.57 -3.14
C GLY A 123 0.42 -10.65 -2.54
N LEU A 124 0.75 -11.90 -2.84
CA LEU A 124 0.06 -13.09 -2.35
C LEU A 124 1.01 -13.87 -1.41
N PRO A 125 0.73 -13.94 -0.11
CA PRO A 125 1.48 -14.83 0.78
C PRO A 125 1.19 -16.30 0.43
N ASP A 126 2.17 -17.17 0.61
CA ASP A 126 1.95 -18.61 0.52
C ASP A 126 1.23 -19.16 1.77
N LYS A 127 0.85 -20.45 1.73
CA LYS A 127 0.14 -21.09 2.84
C LYS A 127 0.96 -21.11 4.13
N THR A 128 2.27 -21.22 4.05
CA THR A 128 3.15 -21.26 5.23
C THR A 128 3.20 -19.91 5.93
N ILE A 129 3.25 -18.82 5.17
CA ILE A 129 3.16 -17.45 5.66
C ILE A 129 1.77 -17.19 6.25
N ILE A 130 0.70 -17.61 5.59
CA ILE A 130 -0.66 -17.49 6.13
C ILE A 130 -0.79 -18.23 7.46
N ASN A 131 -0.26 -19.46 7.57
CA ASN A 131 -0.25 -20.22 8.83
C ASN A 131 0.54 -19.51 9.93
N LEU A 132 1.68 -18.87 9.61
CA LEU A 132 2.46 -18.08 10.57
C LEU A 132 1.66 -16.88 11.09
N ILE A 133 1.00 -16.13 10.18
CA ILE A 133 0.21 -14.95 10.53
C ILE A 133 -1.00 -15.34 11.39
N THR A 134 -1.75 -16.36 10.96
CA THR A 134 -2.98 -16.84 11.63
C THR A 134 -2.70 -17.49 12.98
N SER A 135 -1.52 -18.08 13.18
CA SER A 135 -1.07 -18.57 14.50
C SER A 135 -0.65 -17.43 15.45
N ASN A 136 -0.49 -16.21 14.95
CA ASN A 136 -0.03 -15.05 15.73
C ASN A 136 -0.94 -13.81 15.52
N PRO A 137 -2.26 -13.91 15.70
CA PRO A 137 -3.20 -12.87 15.26
C PRO A 137 -3.03 -11.53 15.98
N LYS A 138 -2.56 -11.56 17.24
CA LYS A 138 -2.26 -10.36 18.03
C LYS A 138 -0.94 -9.67 17.62
N LYS A 139 -0.07 -10.35 16.87
CA LYS A 139 1.21 -9.82 16.41
C LYS A 139 1.06 -9.07 15.08
N PHE A 140 0.02 -9.35 14.30
CA PHE A 140 -0.12 -8.83 12.94
C PHE A 140 -1.33 -7.91 12.75
N SER A 141 -1.18 -6.90 11.90
CA SER A 141 -2.26 -6.25 11.19
C SER A 141 -2.03 -6.46 9.69
N TYR A 142 -3.07 -6.80 8.94
CA TYR A 142 -2.96 -7.12 7.52
C TYR A 142 -3.78 -6.14 6.68
N SER A 143 -3.19 -5.61 5.62
CA SER A 143 -3.88 -4.71 4.69
C SER A 143 -3.67 -5.15 3.25
N ALA A 144 -4.73 -5.68 2.62
CA ALA A 144 -4.73 -6.07 1.22
C ALA A 144 -4.99 -4.84 0.35
N ALA A 145 -4.01 -4.40 -0.41
CA ALA A 145 -4.15 -3.31 -1.36
C ALA A 145 -4.72 -3.83 -2.69
N VAL A 146 -5.91 -3.35 -3.05
CA VAL A 146 -6.67 -3.84 -4.22
C VAL A 146 -7.38 -2.69 -4.94
N ARG A 147 -7.84 -2.96 -6.16
CA ARG A 147 -8.68 -2.06 -6.94
C ARG A 147 -9.85 -2.82 -7.55
N PRO A 148 -10.99 -2.15 -7.81
CA PRO A 148 -12.05 -2.70 -8.65
C PRO A 148 -11.52 -3.10 -10.03
N VAL A 149 -12.02 -4.21 -10.57
CA VAL A 149 -11.71 -4.62 -11.94
C VAL A 149 -12.53 -3.77 -12.90
N ASN A 150 -11.84 -3.02 -13.76
CA ASN A 150 -12.39 -2.16 -14.80
C ASN A 150 -11.40 -2.03 -15.98
N ALA A 151 -11.64 -1.10 -16.90
CA ALA A 151 -10.82 -0.90 -18.09
C ALA A 151 -9.36 -0.43 -17.79
N VAL A 152 -9.07 0.08 -16.59
CA VAL A 152 -7.75 0.59 -16.19
C VAL A 152 -6.92 -0.52 -15.55
N VAL A 153 -6.21 -1.28 -16.40
CA VAL A 153 -5.41 -2.43 -15.98
C VAL A 153 -3.96 -2.02 -15.69
N PHE A 154 -3.62 -1.87 -14.42
CA PHE A 154 -2.26 -1.57 -13.96
C PHE A 154 -1.48 -2.77 -13.41
N GLU A 155 -2.18 -3.81 -12.99
CA GLU A 155 -1.68 -4.84 -12.07
C GLU A 155 -1.43 -6.18 -12.77
N LYS A 156 -0.77 -6.14 -13.94
CA LYS A 156 -0.55 -7.33 -14.79
C LYS A 156 0.34 -8.38 -14.12
N GLU A 157 1.34 -7.94 -13.36
CA GLU A 157 2.30 -8.82 -12.67
C GLU A 157 1.81 -9.26 -11.26
N LEU A 158 0.61 -8.85 -10.85
CA LEU A 158 0.06 -9.26 -9.57
C LEU A 158 -0.61 -10.63 -9.67
N ALA A 159 -0.55 -11.37 -8.57
CA ALA A 159 -1.38 -12.55 -8.39
C ALA A 159 -2.88 -12.18 -8.53
N PRO A 160 -3.73 -13.12 -9.00
CA PRO A 160 -5.15 -12.87 -9.22
C PRO A 160 -5.83 -12.24 -8.02
N LEU A 161 -6.67 -11.23 -8.26
CA LEU A 161 -7.38 -10.49 -7.20
C LEU A 161 -8.12 -11.43 -6.25
N ARG A 162 -8.82 -12.44 -6.78
CA ARG A 162 -9.58 -13.40 -5.96
C ARG A 162 -8.69 -14.15 -4.97
N ALA A 163 -7.53 -14.65 -5.40
CA ALA A 163 -6.60 -15.36 -4.54
C ALA A 163 -6.06 -14.46 -3.41
N ARG A 164 -5.76 -13.19 -3.72
CA ARG A 164 -5.32 -12.21 -2.71
C ARG A 164 -6.42 -11.91 -1.69
N LEU A 165 -7.68 -11.80 -2.13
CA LEU A 165 -8.82 -11.59 -1.25
C LEU A 165 -9.13 -12.82 -0.39
N GLU A 166 -9.00 -14.04 -0.94
CA GLU A 166 -9.17 -15.28 -0.19
C GLU A 166 -8.10 -15.46 0.90
N ALA A 167 -6.84 -15.12 0.58
CA ALA A 167 -5.77 -15.08 1.58
C ALA A 167 -6.08 -14.07 2.70
N ALA A 168 -6.53 -12.86 2.35
CA ALA A 168 -6.95 -11.86 3.32
C ALA A 168 -8.15 -12.33 4.16
N ALA A 169 -9.12 -13.03 3.55
CA ALA A 169 -10.29 -13.58 4.23
C ALA A 169 -9.92 -14.67 5.24
N GLU A 170 -8.98 -15.56 4.87
CA GLU A 170 -8.46 -16.58 5.78
C GLU A 170 -7.76 -15.94 6.99
N ILE A 171 -6.91 -14.93 6.74
CA ILE A 171 -6.21 -14.15 7.76
C ILE A 171 -7.22 -13.43 8.69
N ASN A 172 -8.25 -12.81 8.12
CA ASN A 172 -9.32 -12.13 8.84
C ASN A 172 -10.11 -13.09 9.74
N LYS A 173 -10.47 -14.27 9.22
CA LYS A 173 -11.23 -15.30 9.96
C LYS A 173 -10.48 -15.80 11.20
N ALA A 174 -9.14 -15.76 11.20
CA ALA A 174 -8.31 -16.08 12.35
C ALA A 174 -8.22 -14.96 13.40
N GLY A 175 -8.93 -13.84 13.22
CA GLY A 175 -8.94 -12.72 14.15
C GLY A 175 -7.79 -11.72 14.00
N VAL A 176 -7.06 -11.77 12.87
CA VAL A 176 -6.08 -10.74 12.52
C VAL A 176 -6.82 -9.49 12.07
N LEU A 177 -6.43 -8.32 12.58
CA LEU A 177 -7.01 -7.04 12.15
C LEU A 177 -6.73 -6.83 10.65
N THR A 178 -7.76 -7.06 9.83
CA THR A 178 -7.63 -7.10 8.37
C THR A 178 -8.38 -5.94 7.73
N THR A 179 -7.72 -5.24 6.82
CA THR A 179 -8.26 -4.08 6.12
C THR A 179 -8.08 -4.24 4.62
N VAL A 180 -9.08 -3.87 3.84
CA VAL A 180 -8.95 -3.74 2.39
C VAL A 180 -8.58 -2.29 2.09
N HIS A 181 -7.40 -2.08 1.53
CA HIS A 181 -6.92 -0.76 1.14
C HIS A 181 -7.16 -0.56 -0.35
N LEU A 182 -8.19 0.21 -0.71
CA LEU A 182 -8.47 0.62 -2.08
C LEU A 182 -7.43 1.68 -2.50
N ASP A 183 -6.26 1.22 -2.99
CA ASP A 183 -5.13 2.07 -3.35
C ASP A 183 -4.24 1.46 -4.45
N PRO A 184 -3.95 2.20 -5.53
CA PRO A 184 -4.40 3.58 -5.78
C PRO A 184 -5.80 3.62 -6.42
N PHE A 185 -6.70 4.39 -5.85
CA PHE A 185 -8.06 4.55 -6.39
C PHE A 185 -8.08 5.57 -7.54
N VAL A 186 -8.65 5.21 -8.67
CA VAL A 186 -8.74 6.05 -9.89
C VAL A 186 -10.16 6.58 -10.02
N ALA A 187 -10.36 7.87 -9.72
CA ALA A 187 -11.65 8.53 -9.85
C ALA A 187 -12.18 8.46 -11.30
N GLY A 188 -13.49 8.29 -11.45
CA GLY A 188 -14.19 8.07 -12.72
C GLY A 188 -14.20 6.60 -13.18
N PHE A 189 -13.37 5.74 -12.61
CA PHE A 189 -13.23 4.33 -13.02
C PHE A 189 -13.48 3.38 -11.84
N ASP A 190 -12.76 3.57 -10.74
CA ASP A 190 -12.85 2.69 -9.56
C ASP A 190 -14.08 3.01 -8.71
N ASP A 191 -14.64 4.21 -8.82
CA ASP A 191 -15.89 4.65 -8.19
C ASP A 191 -17.11 4.48 -9.11
N ALA A 192 -16.96 3.88 -10.29
CA ALA A 192 -18.11 3.48 -11.09
C ALA A 192 -18.96 2.46 -10.32
N GLU A 193 -20.29 2.59 -10.39
CA GLU A 193 -21.21 1.85 -9.50
C GLU A 193 -21.07 0.35 -9.67
N GLU A 194 -20.95 -0.10 -10.91
CA GLU A 194 -20.88 -1.51 -11.26
C GLU A 194 -19.52 -2.14 -10.84
N PRO A 195 -18.33 -1.62 -11.24
CA PRO A 195 -17.05 -2.14 -10.76
C PRO A 195 -16.90 -2.12 -9.24
N LEU A 196 -17.25 -1.00 -8.60
CA LEU A 196 -17.15 -0.88 -7.14
C LEU A 196 -18.13 -1.83 -6.45
N GLY A 197 -19.37 -1.90 -6.93
CA GLY A 197 -20.41 -2.78 -6.40
C GLY A 197 -20.00 -4.24 -6.42
N ARG A 198 -19.44 -4.73 -7.53
CA ARG A 198 -18.90 -6.10 -7.63
C ARG A 198 -17.79 -6.36 -6.63
N LEU A 199 -16.83 -5.44 -6.51
CA LEU A 199 -15.73 -5.59 -5.55
C LEU A 199 -16.30 -5.64 -4.13
N LEU A 200 -17.12 -4.67 -3.73
CA LEU A 200 -17.68 -4.61 -2.38
C LEU A 200 -18.55 -5.82 -2.06
N GLY A 201 -19.34 -6.33 -3.01
CA GLY A 201 -20.07 -7.60 -2.86
C GLY A 201 -19.14 -8.76 -2.56
N THR A 202 -18.07 -8.91 -3.34
CA THR A 202 -17.03 -9.93 -3.12
C THR A 202 -16.38 -9.79 -1.73
N LEU A 203 -16.10 -8.57 -1.29
CA LEU A 203 -15.53 -8.32 0.04
C LEU A 203 -16.50 -8.74 1.16
N LYS A 204 -17.81 -8.43 1.02
CA LYS A 204 -18.85 -8.85 1.98
C LYS A 204 -18.97 -10.37 2.05
N GLU A 205 -19.00 -11.05 0.92
CA GLU A 205 -19.03 -12.52 0.84
C GLU A 205 -17.86 -13.17 1.58
N LEU A 206 -16.68 -12.55 1.50
CA LEU A 206 -15.45 -13.00 2.15
C LEU A 206 -15.31 -12.52 3.60
N GLY A 207 -16.28 -11.78 4.15
CA GLY A 207 -16.24 -11.25 5.52
C GLY A 207 -15.25 -10.10 5.73
N LEU A 208 -14.77 -9.48 4.65
CA LEU A 208 -13.83 -8.35 4.67
C LEU A 208 -14.59 -7.03 4.74
N ASN A 209 -14.95 -6.60 5.95
CA ASN A 209 -15.87 -5.47 6.17
C ASN A 209 -15.17 -4.14 6.49
N ARG A 210 -13.83 -4.11 6.47
CA ARG A 210 -13.04 -2.94 6.85
C ARG A 210 -12.29 -2.38 5.65
N ALA A 211 -12.55 -1.13 5.30
CA ALA A 211 -12.01 -0.51 4.10
C ALA A 211 -11.28 0.79 4.39
N MET A 212 -10.22 1.05 3.65
CA MET A 212 -9.60 2.37 3.57
C MET A 212 -9.39 2.69 2.10
N PHE A 213 -9.57 3.94 1.69
CA PHE A 213 -9.34 4.32 0.30
C PHE A 213 -8.52 5.59 0.15
N SER A 214 -7.71 5.61 -0.90
CA SER A 214 -6.89 6.75 -1.27
C SER A 214 -6.73 6.86 -2.77
N TYR A 215 -6.75 8.09 -3.27
CA TYR A 215 -6.67 8.33 -4.69
C TYR A 215 -5.23 8.25 -5.19
N LEU A 216 -5.09 7.82 -6.44
CA LEU A 216 -3.85 7.88 -7.19
C LEU A 216 -3.34 9.33 -7.18
N LEU A 217 -2.12 9.53 -6.70
CA LEU A 217 -1.34 10.74 -6.96
C LEU A 217 -0.59 10.53 -8.27
N LEU A 218 -0.56 11.55 -9.11
CA LEU A 218 0.04 11.46 -10.44
C LEU A 218 1.19 12.45 -10.56
N CYS A 219 2.22 12.10 -11.30
CA CYS A 219 3.23 13.06 -11.76
C CYS A 219 3.62 12.69 -13.19
N GLU A 220 4.37 13.57 -13.86
CA GLU A 220 4.76 13.37 -15.26
C GLU A 220 5.45 12.01 -15.48
N ASN A 221 6.40 11.63 -14.62
CA ASN A 221 7.10 10.35 -14.73
C ASN A 221 6.16 9.14 -14.60
N MET A 222 5.20 9.18 -13.66
CA MET A 222 4.19 8.13 -13.52
C MET A 222 3.27 8.07 -14.73
N LEU A 223 2.87 9.23 -15.26
CA LEU A 223 2.03 9.30 -16.45
C LEU A 223 2.75 8.70 -17.66
N GLY A 224 4.06 8.95 -17.81
CA GLY A 224 4.90 8.30 -18.82
C GLY A 224 4.91 6.77 -18.70
N SER A 225 5.04 6.22 -17.49
CA SER A 225 4.94 4.77 -17.25
C SER A 225 3.54 4.21 -17.51
N ILE A 226 2.49 4.92 -17.10
CA ILE A 226 1.09 4.54 -17.34
C ILE A 226 0.77 4.52 -18.84
N SER A 227 1.26 5.50 -19.60
CA SER A 227 1.04 5.62 -21.04
C SER A 227 1.63 4.47 -21.86
N ARG A 228 2.61 3.74 -21.29
CA ARG A 228 3.21 2.55 -21.93
C ARG A 228 2.34 1.30 -21.77
N VAL A 229 1.41 1.29 -20.83
CA VAL A 229 0.61 0.09 -20.51
C VAL A 229 -0.89 0.26 -20.76
N LEU A 230 -1.37 1.50 -20.86
CA LEU A 230 -2.74 1.84 -21.20
C LEU A 230 -2.85 2.43 -22.60
N THR A 231 -4.06 2.44 -23.16
CA THR A 231 -4.31 3.11 -24.44
C THR A 231 -4.24 4.65 -24.27
N PRO A 232 -3.98 5.40 -25.35
CA PRO A 232 -4.00 6.87 -25.32
C PRO A 232 -5.32 7.44 -24.79
N GLU A 233 -6.46 6.82 -25.13
CA GLU A 233 -7.79 7.26 -24.72
C GLU A 233 -7.98 7.12 -23.21
N LEU A 234 -7.61 5.96 -22.64
CA LEU A 234 -7.70 5.73 -21.20
C LEU A 234 -6.74 6.64 -20.43
N THR A 235 -5.52 6.82 -20.95
CA THR A 235 -4.53 7.70 -20.36
C THR A 235 -5.02 9.15 -20.33
N ALA A 236 -5.60 9.63 -21.43
CA ALA A 236 -6.18 10.96 -21.52
C ALA A 236 -7.37 11.13 -20.57
N ALA A 237 -8.25 10.12 -20.47
CA ALA A 237 -9.38 10.13 -19.56
C ALA A 237 -8.95 10.19 -18.08
N ILE A 238 -7.92 9.43 -17.69
CA ILE A 238 -7.32 9.52 -16.35
C ILE A 238 -6.77 10.93 -16.14
N LYS A 239 -5.93 11.42 -17.06
CA LYS A 239 -5.27 12.73 -16.98
C LYS A 239 -6.29 13.88 -16.84
N ALA A 240 -7.43 13.80 -17.52
CA ALA A 240 -8.49 14.82 -17.48
C ALA A 240 -9.07 15.02 -16.07
N ASN A 241 -8.97 14.02 -15.18
CA ASN A 241 -9.44 14.09 -13.80
C ASN A 241 -8.49 14.83 -12.87
N TYR A 242 -7.27 15.17 -13.31
CA TYR A 242 -6.23 15.78 -12.48
C TYR A 242 -6.13 17.30 -12.70
N ASP A 243 -5.79 18.00 -11.63
CA ASP A 243 -5.35 19.39 -11.66
C ASP A 243 -3.85 19.42 -11.98
N LEU A 244 -3.53 19.66 -13.25
CA LEU A 244 -2.15 19.72 -13.75
C LEU A 244 -1.51 21.11 -13.57
N ALA A 245 -2.29 22.11 -13.14
CA ALA A 245 -1.78 23.46 -12.92
C ALA A 245 -1.12 23.61 -11.54
N THR A 246 -1.43 22.69 -10.62
CA THR A 246 -0.95 22.75 -9.24
C THR A 246 -0.10 21.53 -8.89
N ASP A 247 1.21 21.74 -8.85
CA ASP A 247 2.15 20.81 -8.23
C ASP A 247 2.03 20.87 -6.71
N ARG A 248 1.89 19.71 -6.06
CA ARG A 248 1.75 19.61 -4.61
C ARG A 248 2.70 18.58 -4.03
N GLN A 249 3.31 18.94 -2.91
CA GLN A 249 4.02 18.00 -2.06
C GLN A 249 3.02 17.33 -1.11
N TYR A 250 2.85 16.02 -1.24
CA TYR A 250 1.91 15.25 -0.42
C TYR A 250 2.59 14.50 0.72
N LEU A 251 3.84 14.04 0.53
CA LEU A 251 4.55 13.26 1.54
C LEU A 251 5.60 14.13 2.24
N PRO A 252 5.74 14.00 3.57
CA PRO A 252 6.78 14.72 4.30
C PRO A 252 8.17 14.25 3.87
N LYS A 253 9.14 15.16 3.84
CA LYS A 253 10.54 14.90 3.43
C LYS A 253 10.67 14.32 2.01
N GLN A 254 9.71 14.65 1.15
CA GLN A 254 9.73 14.35 -0.29
C GLN A 254 9.90 15.66 -1.07
N GLU A 255 11.02 16.34 -0.90
CA GLU A 255 11.27 17.62 -1.62
C GLU A 255 11.55 17.37 -3.11
N GLU A 256 11.92 16.14 -3.47
CA GLU A 256 12.28 15.74 -4.83
C GLU A 256 11.10 15.24 -5.68
N THR A 257 9.87 15.26 -5.16
CA THR A 257 8.70 14.85 -5.95
C THR A 257 7.47 15.69 -5.62
N VAL A 258 6.90 16.26 -6.66
CA VAL A 258 5.59 16.89 -6.65
C VAL A 258 4.58 16.02 -7.38
N TYR A 259 3.32 16.13 -6.98
CA TYR A 259 2.23 15.40 -7.58
C TYR A 259 1.06 16.31 -7.91
N TRP A 260 0.35 15.95 -8.97
CA TRP A 260 -0.99 16.38 -9.27
C TRP A 260 -1.99 15.56 -8.47
N SER A 261 -3.02 16.24 -7.98
CA SER A 261 -4.19 15.60 -7.42
C SER A 261 -5.35 15.59 -8.39
N VAL A 262 -6.25 14.62 -8.17
CA VAL A 262 -7.61 14.67 -8.70
C VAL A 262 -8.23 16.02 -8.36
N LYS A 263 -8.88 16.66 -9.35
CA LYS A 263 -9.57 17.94 -9.20
C LYS A 263 -10.55 17.91 -8.02
N PRO A 264 -10.66 18.99 -7.22
CA PRO A 264 -11.44 18.99 -5.98
C PRO A 264 -12.90 18.51 -6.14
N GLU A 265 -13.58 18.95 -7.19
CA GLU A 265 -14.97 18.61 -7.50
C GLU A 265 -15.15 17.14 -7.87
N ILE A 266 -14.24 16.59 -8.69
CA ILE A 266 -14.24 15.17 -9.08
C ILE A 266 -13.94 14.30 -7.86
N LYS A 267 -12.93 14.68 -7.06
CA LYS A 267 -12.57 13.97 -5.84
C LYS A 267 -13.73 13.98 -4.83
N ARG A 268 -14.43 15.11 -4.67
CA ARG A 268 -15.59 15.20 -3.76
C ARG A 268 -16.70 14.24 -4.18
N ALA A 269 -17.13 14.33 -5.45
CA ALA A 269 -18.18 13.46 -5.97
C ALA A 269 -17.82 11.96 -5.81
N SER A 270 -16.55 11.63 -6.09
CA SER A 270 -16.03 10.27 -5.95
C SER A 270 -16.04 9.78 -4.49
N VAL A 271 -15.60 10.62 -3.54
CA VAL A 271 -15.59 10.29 -2.11
C VAL A 271 -17.01 10.08 -1.59
N GLU A 272 -17.93 10.98 -1.90
CA GLU A 272 -19.33 10.91 -1.47
C GLU A 272 -20.01 9.64 -2.00
N LYS A 273 -19.81 9.34 -3.29
CA LYS A 273 -20.34 8.12 -3.91
C LYS A 273 -19.77 6.86 -3.26
N THR A 274 -18.45 6.79 -3.10
CA THR A 274 -17.77 5.63 -2.51
C THR A 274 -18.20 5.42 -1.06
N ALA A 275 -18.27 6.50 -0.27
CA ALA A 275 -18.72 6.46 1.11
C ALA A 275 -20.19 6.02 1.25
N ALA A 276 -21.08 6.50 0.37
CA ALA A 276 -22.47 6.08 0.35
C ALA A 276 -22.61 4.58 0.08
N MET A 277 -21.84 4.03 -0.87
CA MET A 277 -21.85 2.59 -1.17
C MET A 277 -21.29 1.75 -0.02
N LEU A 278 -20.17 2.17 0.58
CA LEU A 278 -19.58 1.52 1.76
C LEU A 278 -20.55 1.54 2.96
N GLY A 279 -21.18 2.70 3.21
CA GLY A 279 -22.16 2.87 4.29
C GLY A 279 -23.41 2.02 4.08
N LYS A 280 -23.96 1.98 2.86
CA LYS A 280 -25.12 1.14 2.50
C LYS A 280 -24.86 -0.35 2.74
N LEU A 281 -23.61 -0.80 2.56
CA LEU A 281 -23.20 -2.20 2.78
C LEU A 281 -22.65 -2.48 4.20
N GLY A 282 -22.65 -1.47 5.07
CA GLY A 282 -22.23 -1.58 6.47
C GLY A 282 -20.74 -1.84 6.66
N PHE A 283 -19.88 -1.23 5.83
CA PHE A 283 -18.43 -1.29 6.04
C PHE A 283 -17.99 -0.35 7.17
N GLU A 284 -16.97 -0.74 7.93
CA GLU A 284 -16.14 0.19 8.71
C GLU A 284 -15.12 0.81 7.76
N PHE A 285 -15.12 2.14 7.58
CA PHE A 285 -14.20 2.74 6.62
C PHE A 285 -13.64 4.10 7.00
N VAL A 286 -12.48 4.40 6.43
CA VAL A 286 -11.83 5.71 6.52
C VAL A 286 -11.28 6.18 5.18
N LEU A 287 -11.30 7.50 4.97
CA LEU A 287 -10.56 8.15 3.88
C LEU A 287 -9.13 8.43 4.35
N CYS A 288 -8.14 8.13 3.51
CA CYS A 288 -6.76 8.49 3.82
C CYS A 288 -6.60 10.01 3.94
N GLY A 289 -6.17 10.49 5.10
CA GLY A 289 -5.97 11.93 5.27
C GLY A 289 -4.85 12.48 4.39
N LEU A 290 -3.74 11.75 4.31
CA LEU A 290 -2.51 12.24 3.67
C LEU A 290 -2.66 12.48 2.16
N LYS A 291 -3.15 11.49 1.43
CA LYS A 291 -3.28 11.55 -0.04
C LYS A 291 -4.46 12.41 -0.50
N ASN A 292 -5.39 12.73 0.40
CA ASN A 292 -6.67 13.30 0.00
C ASN A 292 -6.93 14.70 0.57
N ILE A 293 -6.43 15.06 1.75
CA ILE A 293 -6.79 16.31 2.43
C ILE A 293 -6.07 17.56 1.89
N PRO A 294 -4.79 17.55 1.46
CA PRO A 294 -4.13 18.79 1.06
C PRO A 294 -4.95 19.57 0.03
N GLY A 295 -5.42 20.76 0.42
CA GLY A 295 -6.28 21.64 -0.38
C GLY A 295 -7.78 21.30 -0.39
N LEU A 296 -8.30 20.52 0.56
CA LEU A 296 -9.74 20.22 0.70
C LEU A 296 -10.30 20.60 2.07
N ASP A 297 -11.51 21.14 2.04
CA ASP A 297 -12.34 21.34 3.22
C ASP A 297 -13.03 20.02 3.59
N THR A 298 -12.54 19.39 4.66
CA THR A 298 -12.96 18.06 5.10
C THR A 298 -14.30 18.07 5.83
N THR A 299 -14.77 19.23 6.28
CA THR A 299 -16.10 19.39 6.90
C THR A 299 -17.24 19.12 5.91
N LYS A 300 -16.92 19.10 4.61
CA LYS A 300 -17.87 18.86 3.51
C LYS A 300 -18.10 17.38 3.22
N PHE A 301 -17.28 16.46 3.72
CA PHE A 301 -17.50 15.02 3.52
C PHE A 301 -18.47 14.48 4.57
N LYS A 302 -19.76 14.45 4.24
CA LYS A 302 -20.78 13.88 5.13
C LYS A 302 -20.53 12.39 5.36
N GLY A 303 -20.48 11.96 6.63
CA GLY A 303 -20.40 10.54 7.01
C GLY A 303 -19.06 9.85 6.77
N VAL A 304 -17.98 10.60 6.47
CA VAL A 304 -16.64 10.02 6.22
C VAL A 304 -15.70 10.33 7.37
N THR A 305 -15.11 9.29 7.96
CA THR A 305 -14.04 9.46 8.95
C THR A 305 -12.68 9.52 8.25
N LEU A 306 -11.83 10.46 8.65
CA LEU A 306 -10.46 10.53 8.17
C LEU A 306 -9.57 9.59 8.97
N CYS A 307 -8.67 8.89 8.29
CA CYS A 307 -7.69 8.04 8.96
C CYS A 307 -6.82 8.89 9.91
N ASN A 308 -6.71 8.43 11.16
CA ASN A 308 -5.83 8.98 12.19
C ASN A 308 -4.69 8.00 12.57
N GLY A 309 -4.50 6.96 11.75
CA GLY A 309 -3.38 6.02 11.83
C GLY A 309 -3.64 4.81 12.67
N LYS A 310 -4.44 4.98 13.70
CA LYS A 310 -4.94 3.86 14.49
C LYS A 310 -5.78 2.89 13.66
N PHE A 311 -6.21 3.29 12.47
CA PHE A 311 -6.86 2.37 11.56
C PHE A 311 -5.96 1.21 11.11
N TYR A 312 -4.63 1.29 11.21
CA TYR A 312 -3.77 0.16 10.84
C TYR A 312 -3.35 -0.74 12.03
N ALA A 313 -3.61 -0.34 13.29
CA ALA A 313 -2.98 -0.93 14.48
C ALA A 313 -3.95 -1.20 15.62
#